data_AF-A0A931TGI0-F1
#
_entry.id   AF-A0A931TGI0-F1
#
_cell.length_a   1.000
_cell.length_b   1.000
_cell.length_c   1.000
_cell.angle_alpha   90.00
_cell.angle_beta   90.00
_cell.angle_gamma   90.00
#
_symmetry.space_group_name_H-M   'P 1'
#
loop_
_entity.id
_entity.type
_entity.pdbx_description
1 polymer ?
#
loop_
_entity_poly.entity_id
_entity_poly.type
_entity_poly.pdbx_seq_one_letter_code
_entity_poly.pdbx_strand_id
1 'polypeptide(L)'
;MRRGRARIAVDRALGRAFTRLPLLGRLWARTASVRTSARIPWTPFATPVAACRAALITTGGVHLRRDAPFDMRDPHGDPTFREIPAATAVTDFRITHDYYDHRDADRDVNIVFPLERFRELVERQALAGLTARHWSFMGHIDGPLVRTLETVTIPALLARLDDDRPDFVFLVPA
;
A
#
# COMPACT_ATOMS: atom_id res chain seq x y z
N MET A 1 0.71 -25.07 -14.00
CA MET A 1 -0.31 -24.77 -12.95
C MET A 1 -0.18 -25.54 -11.63
N ARG A 2 0.52 -26.69 -11.51
CA ARG A 2 0.60 -27.46 -10.24
C ARG A 2 1.74 -27.06 -9.27
N ARG A 3 2.76 -26.30 -9.70
CA ARG A 3 3.95 -25.98 -8.85
C ARG A 3 3.75 -24.83 -7.84
N GLY A 4 2.78 -23.94 -8.04
CA GLY A 4 2.55 -22.78 -7.14
C GLY A 4 1.81 -23.11 -5.84
N ARG A 5 0.83 -24.03 -5.87
CA ARG A 5 -0.01 -24.34 -4.71
C ARG A 5 0.74 -25.03 -3.56
N ALA A 6 1.74 -25.86 -3.88
CA ALA A 6 2.54 -26.56 -2.88
C ALA A 6 3.43 -25.58 -2.10
N ARG A 7 4.01 -24.59 -2.77
CA ARG A 7 4.86 -23.56 -2.16
C ARG A 7 4.04 -22.66 -1.22
N ILE A 8 2.87 -22.20 -1.67
CA ILE A 8 1.93 -21.41 -0.85
C ILE A 8 1.50 -22.16 0.43
N ALA A 9 1.29 -23.48 0.35
CA ALA A 9 0.91 -24.28 1.51
C ALA A 9 2.06 -24.41 2.53
N VAL A 10 3.29 -24.57 2.05
CA VAL A 10 4.50 -24.61 2.88
C VAL A 10 4.76 -23.24 3.52
N ASP A 11 4.63 -22.16 2.76
CA ASP A 11 4.83 -20.78 3.24
C ASP A 11 3.78 -20.41 4.31
N ARG A 12 2.51 -20.83 4.14
CA ARG A 12 1.48 -20.69 5.18
C ARG A 12 1.77 -21.49 6.44
N ALA A 13 2.26 -22.73 6.29
CA ALA A 13 2.58 -23.58 7.44
C ALA A 13 3.76 -23.00 8.24
N LEU A 14 4.79 -22.50 7.53
CA LEU A 14 5.93 -21.82 8.12
C LEU A 14 5.53 -20.51 8.80
N GLY A 15 4.69 -19.69 8.17
CA GLY A 15 4.16 -18.46 8.78
C GLY A 15 3.35 -18.72 10.06
N ARG A 16 2.54 -19.80 10.09
CA ARG A 16 1.81 -20.23 11.29
C ARG A 16 2.73 -20.76 12.40
N ALA A 17 3.80 -21.47 12.04
CA ALA A 17 4.79 -21.93 13.01
C ALA A 17 5.59 -20.75 13.59
N PHE A 18 5.97 -19.78 12.75
CA PHE A 18 6.67 -18.56 13.14
C PHE A 18 5.85 -17.72 14.12
N THR A 19 4.55 -17.55 13.86
CA THR A 19 3.65 -16.77 14.74
C THR A 19 3.31 -17.48 16.04
N ARG A 20 3.35 -18.82 16.10
CA ARG A 20 3.08 -19.60 17.32
C ARG A 20 4.29 -19.81 18.21
N LEU A 21 5.49 -19.64 17.69
CA LEU A 21 6.74 -19.80 18.44
C LEU A 21 7.43 -18.45 18.60
N PRO A 22 7.10 -17.68 19.66
CA PRO A 22 7.63 -16.33 19.86
C PRO A 22 9.16 -16.27 19.94
N LEU A 23 9.83 -17.39 20.26
CA LEU A 23 11.28 -17.51 20.23
C LEU A 23 11.86 -17.43 18.81
N LEU A 24 11.21 -18.03 17.81
CA LEU A 24 11.66 -17.95 16.40
C LEU A 24 11.50 -16.54 15.86
N GLY A 25 10.38 -15.88 16.19
CA GLY A 25 10.17 -14.47 15.87
C GLY A 25 11.22 -13.55 16.49
N ARG A 26 11.58 -13.77 17.76
CA ARG A 26 12.62 -13.00 18.46
C ARG A 26 14.03 -13.26 17.91
N LEU A 27 14.33 -14.50 17.51
CA LEU A 27 15.62 -14.85 16.92
C LEU A 27 15.77 -14.24 15.52
N TRP A 28 14.72 -14.26 14.69
CA TRP A 28 14.70 -13.56 13.42
C TRP A 28 14.78 -12.04 13.59
N ALA A 29 14.04 -11.45 14.54
CA ALA A 29 14.10 -10.00 14.79
C ALA A 29 15.49 -9.51 15.23
N ARG A 30 16.30 -10.38 15.85
CA ARG A 30 17.69 -10.06 16.24
C ARG A 30 18.65 -10.00 15.07
N THR A 31 18.35 -10.72 13.98
CA THR A 31 19.18 -10.75 12.76
C THR A 31 18.59 -9.91 11.64
N ALA A 32 17.31 -9.55 11.72
CA ALA A 32 16.64 -8.66 10.79
C ALA A 32 17.21 -7.23 10.94
N SER A 33 17.84 -6.74 9.89
CA SER A 33 18.24 -5.34 9.80
C SER A 33 17.00 -4.47 9.57
N VAL A 34 16.29 -4.14 10.65
CA VAL A 34 15.23 -3.14 10.59
C VAL A 34 15.90 -1.79 10.41
N ARG A 35 15.63 -1.12 9.29
CA ARG A 35 16.09 0.25 9.07
C ARG A 35 15.40 1.14 10.09
N THR A 36 16.16 1.65 11.05
CA THR A 36 15.69 2.65 12.00
C THR A 36 16.09 4.03 11.50
N SER A 37 15.16 4.98 11.54
CA SER A 37 15.50 6.38 11.33
C SER A 37 15.96 6.98 12.66
N ALA A 38 17.09 7.71 12.65
CA ALA A 38 17.58 8.41 13.83
C ALA A 38 16.66 9.58 14.26
N ARG A 39 15.79 10.05 13.35
CA ARG A 39 14.85 11.15 13.60
C ARG A 39 13.46 10.76 13.13
N ILE A 40 12.45 11.06 13.94
CA ILE A 40 11.05 10.99 13.53
C ILE A 40 10.77 12.32 12.81
N PRO A 41 10.44 12.32 11.50
CA PRO A 41 10.08 13.53 10.79
C PRO A 41 8.66 13.95 11.18
N TRP A 42 8.47 14.32 12.45
CA TRP A 42 7.19 14.71 12.99
C TRP A 42 6.92 16.19 12.70
N THR A 43 5.82 16.46 12.02
CA THR A 43 5.31 17.82 11.82
C THR A 43 3.94 17.90 12.47
N PRO A 44 3.72 18.81 13.45
CA PRO A 44 2.41 18.99 14.05
C PRO A 44 1.36 19.32 12.99
N PHE A 45 0.22 18.62 13.04
CA PHE A 45 -0.89 18.85 12.13
C PHE A 45 -1.76 19.99 12.66
N ALA A 46 -1.70 21.17 12.01
CA ALA A 46 -2.35 22.39 12.51
C ALA A 46 -3.70 22.69 11.83
N THR A 47 -3.94 22.15 10.64
CA THR A 47 -5.14 22.44 9.86
C THR A 47 -6.31 21.57 10.34
N PRO A 48 -7.50 22.14 10.58
CA PRO A 48 -8.69 21.33 10.86
C PRO A 48 -8.97 20.36 9.72
N VAL A 49 -9.23 19.08 10.03
CA VAL A 49 -9.42 18.03 9.00
C VAL A 49 -10.54 18.37 8.01
N ALA A 50 -11.62 19.01 8.48
CA ALA A 50 -12.72 19.46 7.63
C ALA A 50 -12.31 20.51 6.57
N ALA A 51 -11.19 21.20 6.77
CA ALA A 51 -10.62 22.15 5.82
C ALA A 51 -9.53 21.53 4.93
N CYS A 52 -9.21 20.25 5.11
CA CYS A 52 -8.11 19.59 4.43
C CYS A 52 -8.54 18.84 3.17
N ARG A 53 -7.64 18.77 2.19
CA ARG A 53 -7.71 17.87 1.04
C ARG A 53 -6.78 16.68 1.23
N ALA A 54 -7.30 15.47 1.07
CA ALA A 54 -6.52 14.25 1.28
C ALA A 54 -6.11 13.56 -0.02
N ALA A 55 -4.97 12.87 0.03
CA ALA A 55 -4.55 11.86 -0.93
C ALA A 55 -4.49 10.49 -0.23
N LEU A 56 -4.83 9.40 -0.94
CA LEU A 56 -4.71 8.05 -0.43
C LEU A 56 -3.51 7.36 -1.07
N ILE A 57 -2.71 6.67 -0.27
CA ILE A 57 -1.67 5.76 -0.73
C ILE A 57 -1.84 4.41 -0.05
N THR A 58 -2.02 3.37 -0.84
CA THR A 58 -2.13 2.00 -0.34
C THR A 58 -0.93 1.15 -0.73
N THR A 59 -0.57 0.19 0.11
CA THR A 59 0.35 -0.89 -0.24
C THR A 59 -0.37 -2.20 -0.55
N GLY A 60 -1.69 -2.18 -0.71
CA GLY A 60 -2.52 -3.36 -0.93
C GLY A 60 -2.53 -3.91 -2.35
N GLY A 61 -1.73 -3.37 -3.27
CA GLY A 61 -1.65 -3.85 -4.65
C GLY A 61 -2.91 -3.54 -5.47
N VAL A 62 -3.65 -2.48 -5.13
CA VAL A 62 -4.83 -2.03 -5.88
C VAL A 62 -4.41 -1.36 -7.19
N HIS A 63 -5.09 -1.65 -8.29
CA HIS A 63 -4.85 -1.00 -9.57
C HIS A 63 -6.12 -1.05 -10.44
N LEU A 64 -6.12 -0.34 -11.56
CA LEU A 64 -7.25 -0.36 -12.48
C LEU A 64 -7.19 -1.63 -13.32
N ARG A 65 -8.35 -2.16 -13.73
CA ARG A 65 -8.43 -3.34 -14.62
C ARG A 65 -7.64 -3.19 -15.93
N ARG A 66 -7.49 -1.95 -16.41
CA ARG A 66 -6.73 -1.61 -17.63
C ARG A 66 -5.23 -1.51 -17.42
N ASP A 67 -4.78 -1.38 -16.17
CA ASP A 67 -3.38 -1.25 -15.87
C ASP A 67 -2.67 -2.59 -16.00
N ALA A 68 -1.37 -2.55 -16.29
CA ALA A 68 -0.53 -3.72 -16.11
C ALA A 68 -0.57 -4.16 -14.62
N PRO A 69 -0.86 -5.44 -14.32
CA PRO A 69 -0.75 -5.98 -12.97
C PRO A 69 0.64 -5.76 -12.37
N PHE A 70 0.75 -5.77 -11.05
CA PHE A 70 2.05 -5.79 -10.39
C PHE A 70 2.79 -7.12 -10.68
N ASP A 71 4.12 -7.08 -10.82
CA ASP A 71 4.90 -8.28 -11.14
C ASP A 71 5.17 -9.17 -9.92
N MET A 72 4.36 -10.20 -9.73
CA MET A 72 4.51 -11.18 -8.62
C MET A 72 5.48 -12.32 -8.93
N ARG A 73 6.21 -12.25 -10.06
CA ARG A 73 7.20 -13.27 -10.43
C ARG A 73 8.59 -12.94 -9.90
N ASP A 74 8.89 -11.66 -9.70
CA ASP A 74 10.13 -11.23 -9.05
C ASP A 74 10.00 -11.52 -7.55
N PRO A 75 10.88 -12.35 -6.96
CA PRO A 75 10.84 -12.63 -5.53
C PRO A 75 11.07 -11.39 -4.65
N HIS A 76 11.64 -10.31 -5.21
CA HIS A 76 11.86 -9.04 -4.52
C HIS A 76 10.69 -8.06 -4.66
N GLY A 77 9.66 -8.42 -5.42
CA GLY A 77 8.43 -7.64 -5.64
C GLY A 77 8.46 -6.69 -6.83
N ASP A 78 7.53 -5.74 -6.83
CA ASP A 78 7.38 -4.71 -7.87
C ASP A 78 7.64 -3.32 -7.27
N PRO A 79 8.69 -2.59 -7.71
CA PRO A 79 9.05 -1.30 -7.15
C PRO A 79 8.26 -0.15 -7.79
N THR A 80 7.28 -0.42 -8.67
CA THR A 80 6.47 0.61 -9.33
C THR A 80 5.21 0.92 -8.53
N PHE A 81 4.52 2.00 -8.92
CA PHE A 81 3.19 2.32 -8.40
C PHE A 81 2.17 2.43 -9.53
N ARG A 82 0.90 2.48 -9.16
CA ARG A 82 -0.22 2.80 -10.05
C ARG A 82 -0.89 4.07 -9.60
N GLU A 83 -1.27 4.89 -10.58
CA GLU A 83 -2.03 6.12 -10.38
C GLU A 83 -3.52 5.80 -10.52
N ILE A 84 -4.32 6.24 -9.56
CA ILE A 84 -5.75 5.97 -9.48
C ILE A 84 -6.49 7.31 -9.52
N PRO A 85 -7.25 7.63 -10.58
CA PRO A 85 -8.07 8.84 -10.62
C PRO A 85 -9.08 8.86 -9.48
N ALA A 86 -9.30 10.03 -8.87
CA ALA A 86 -10.20 10.20 -7.74
C ALA A 86 -11.68 9.96 -8.06
N ALA A 87 -12.05 9.87 -9.34
CA ALA A 87 -13.39 9.53 -9.82
C ALA A 87 -13.57 8.04 -10.20
N THR A 88 -12.57 7.20 -9.97
CA THR A 88 -12.62 5.76 -10.34
C THR A 88 -13.76 5.03 -9.61
N ALA A 89 -14.56 4.26 -10.34
CA ALA A 89 -15.60 3.41 -9.75
C ALA A 89 -14.98 2.18 -9.07
N VAL A 90 -15.55 1.73 -7.94
CA VAL A 90 -15.00 0.58 -7.22
C VAL A 90 -14.96 -0.71 -8.04
N THR A 91 -15.89 -0.85 -8.98
CA THR A 91 -15.95 -1.98 -9.91
C THR A 91 -14.75 -2.08 -10.84
N ASP A 92 -14.01 -0.97 -11.03
CA ASP A 92 -12.86 -0.89 -11.93
C ASP A 92 -11.54 -1.30 -11.26
N PHE A 93 -11.57 -1.56 -9.95
CA PHE A 93 -10.40 -2.03 -9.22
C PHE A 93 -10.14 -3.51 -9.41
N ARG A 94 -8.85 -3.84 -9.32
CA ARG A 94 -8.30 -5.18 -9.13
C ARG A 94 -7.18 -5.12 -8.10
N ILE A 95 -6.92 -6.26 -7.49
CA ILE A 95 -5.80 -6.46 -6.57
C ILE A 95 -4.85 -7.48 -7.18
N THR A 96 -3.56 -7.14 -7.19
CA THR A 96 -2.47 -8.08 -7.50
C THR A 96 -1.46 -8.03 -6.37
N HIS A 97 -1.55 -8.98 -5.44
CA HIS A 97 -0.70 -9.04 -4.25
C HIS A 97 -0.74 -10.44 -3.60
N ASP A 98 0.37 -11.19 -3.65
CA ASP A 98 0.39 -12.59 -3.20
C ASP A 98 0.67 -12.77 -1.69
N TYR A 99 1.11 -11.71 -1.00
CA TYR A 99 1.57 -11.79 0.40
C TYR A 99 0.47 -11.60 1.46
N TYR A 100 -0.80 -11.38 1.08
CA TYR A 100 -1.93 -11.43 2.01
C TYR A 100 -3.16 -12.09 1.36
N ASP A 101 -4.10 -12.53 2.20
CA ASP A 101 -5.37 -13.10 1.75
C ASP A 101 -6.35 -11.97 1.44
N HIS A 102 -6.43 -11.57 0.17
CA HIS A 102 -7.23 -10.43 -0.27
C HIS A 102 -8.70 -10.75 -0.57
N ARG A 103 -9.22 -11.93 -0.16
CA ARG A 103 -10.61 -12.33 -0.47
C ARG A 103 -11.68 -11.38 0.05
N ASP A 104 -11.46 -10.76 1.21
CA ASP A 104 -12.39 -9.77 1.74
C ASP A 104 -12.23 -8.43 1.02
N ALA A 105 -11.00 -8.04 0.68
CA ALA A 105 -10.71 -6.86 -0.13
C ALA A 105 -11.25 -6.97 -1.57
N ASP A 106 -11.34 -8.19 -2.13
CA ASP A 106 -12.00 -8.44 -3.42
C ASP A 106 -13.51 -8.21 -3.37
N ARG A 107 -14.13 -8.36 -2.19
CA ARG A 107 -15.56 -8.09 -1.97
C ARG A 107 -15.80 -6.62 -1.66
N ASP A 108 -14.93 -6.03 -0.87
CA ASP A 108 -14.94 -4.61 -0.53
C ASP A 108 -13.52 -4.05 -0.51
N VAL A 109 -13.17 -3.36 -1.60
CA VAL A 109 -11.86 -2.73 -1.77
C VAL A 109 -11.59 -1.66 -0.70
N ASN A 110 -12.62 -1.12 -0.04
CA ASN A 110 -12.45 -0.08 0.97
C ASN A 110 -11.67 -0.58 2.20
N ILE A 111 -11.52 -1.89 2.38
CA ILE A 111 -10.67 -2.49 3.43
C ILE A 111 -9.21 -2.10 3.25
N VAL A 112 -8.73 -2.07 2.00
CA VAL A 112 -7.31 -1.79 1.66
C VAL A 112 -7.12 -0.48 0.91
N PHE A 113 -8.21 0.12 0.43
CA PHE A 113 -8.20 1.39 -0.29
C PHE A 113 -9.57 2.10 -0.15
N PRO A 114 -9.79 2.84 0.96
CA PRO A 114 -11.09 3.39 1.38
C PRO A 114 -11.53 4.63 0.57
N LEU A 115 -11.40 4.60 -0.75
CA LEU A 115 -11.70 5.75 -1.60
C LEU A 115 -13.16 6.20 -1.50
N GLU A 116 -14.12 5.26 -1.47
CA GLU A 116 -15.53 5.64 -1.30
C GLU A 116 -15.80 6.21 0.09
N ARG A 117 -15.19 5.64 1.13
CA ARG A 117 -15.36 6.17 2.50
C ARG A 117 -14.84 7.60 2.60
N PHE A 118 -13.75 7.91 1.92
CA PHE A 118 -13.26 9.28 1.85
C PHE A 118 -14.16 10.20 1.02
N ARG A 119 -14.78 9.73 -0.06
CA ARG A 119 -15.81 10.51 -0.78
C ARG A 119 -17.01 10.81 0.12
N GLU A 120 -17.47 9.84 0.90
CA GLU A 120 -18.54 10.05 1.88
C GLU A 120 -18.16 11.09 2.95
N LEU A 121 -16.88 11.14 3.37
CA LEU A 121 -16.40 12.19 4.27
C LEU A 121 -16.45 13.58 3.62
N VAL A 122 -16.15 13.69 2.33
CA VAL A 122 -16.28 14.95 1.58
C VAL A 122 -17.75 15.35 1.45
N GLU A 123 -18.65 14.42 1.11
CA GLU A 123 -20.09 14.66 1.01
C GLU A 123 -20.69 15.16 2.35
N ARG A 124 -20.19 14.65 3.47
CA ARG A 124 -20.59 15.05 4.82
C ARG A 124 -19.86 16.29 5.35
N GLN A 125 -19.04 16.94 4.51
CA GLN A 125 -18.23 18.12 4.87
C GLN A 125 -17.25 17.87 6.03
N ALA A 126 -16.89 16.60 6.28
CA ALA A 126 -15.87 16.21 7.26
C ALA A 126 -14.45 16.29 6.69
N LEU A 127 -14.32 16.45 5.38
CA LEU A 127 -13.09 16.69 4.64
C LEU A 127 -13.40 17.69 3.51
N ALA A 128 -12.49 18.63 3.22
CA ALA A 128 -12.74 19.64 2.19
C ALA A 128 -12.71 19.05 0.77
N GLY A 129 -11.96 17.97 0.57
CA GLY A 129 -11.91 17.29 -0.72
C GLY A 129 -10.87 16.18 -0.80
N LEU A 130 -10.73 15.64 -2.01
CA LEU A 130 -9.68 14.70 -2.39
C LEU A 130 -8.79 15.31 -3.49
N THR A 131 -7.53 14.92 -3.53
CA THR A 131 -6.67 15.19 -4.69
C THR A 131 -7.23 14.53 -5.95
N ALA A 132 -6.83 14.99 -7.14
CA ALA A 132 -7.35 14.45 -8.40
C ALA A 132 -6.98 12.97 -8.63
N ARG A 133 -5.92 12.52 -7.97
CA ARG A 133 -5.35 11.18 -8.10
C ARG A 133 -5.07 10.59 -6.72
N HIS A 134 -4.82 9.29 -6.70
CA HIS A 134 -4.46 8.41 -5.58
C HIS A 134 -3.39 7.41 -6.05
N TRP A 135 -2.69 6.74 -5.12
CA TRP A 135 -1.53 5.91 -5.48
C TRP A 135 -1.58 4.56 -4.81
N SER A 136 -1.08 3.55 -5.50
CA SER A 136 -1.00 2.20 -4.97
C SER A 136 0.34 1.56 -5.30
N PHE A 137 0.88 0.88 -4.31
CA PHE A 137 2.04 0.02 -4.40
C PHE A 137 1.62 -1.42 -4.13
N MET A 138 2.46 -2.37 -4.54
CA MET A 138 2.29 -3.75 -4.12
C MET A 138 2.85 -4.05 -2.71
N GLY A 139 3.55 -3.14 -2.03
CA GLY A 139 3.85 -3.31 -0.59
C GLY A 139 4.95 -4.29 -0.19
N HIS A 140 5.16 -5.42 -0.87
CA HIS A 140 6.30 -6.32 -0.62
C HIS A 140 7.50 -5.99 -1.51
N ILE A 141 8.31 -5.01 -1.14
CA ILE A 141 9.51 -4.62 -1.90
C ILE A 141 10.73 -4.87 -1.02
N ASP A 142 11.62 -5.77 -1.44
CA ASP A 142 12.81 -6.14 -0.69
C ASP A 142 14.10 -6.17 -1.53
N GLY A 143 15.21 -6.54 -0.89
CA GLY A 143 16.48 -6.76 -1.55
C GLY A 143 16.96 -5.56 -2.39
N PRO A 144 17.46 -5.79 -3.62
CA PRO A 144 17.93 -4.72 -4.50
C PRO A 144 16.86 -3.69 -4.88
N LEU A 145 15.57 -4.08 -4.89
CA LEU A 145 14.48 -3.22 -5.33
C LEU A 145 14.14 -2.11 -4.33
N VAL A 146 14.56 -2.25 -3.06
CA VAL A 146 14.49 -1.15 -2.07
C VAL A 146 15.24 0.08 -2.56
N ARG A 147 16.41 -0.11 -3.20
CA ARG A 147 17.17 1.02 -3.74
C ARG A 147 16.40 1.72 -4.86
N THR A 148 15.79 0.95 -5.76
CA THR A 148 14.94 1.49 -6.83
C THR A 148 13.75 2.26 -6.26
N LEU A 149 13.09 1.70 -5.25
CA LEU A 149 12.00 2.37 -4.54
C LEU A 149 12.45 3.73 -3.98
N GLU A 150 13.59 3.77 -3.28
CA GLU A 150 14.10 4.98 -2.63
C GLU A 150 14.63 6.03 -3.61
N THR A 151 15.34 5.62 -4.67
CA THR A 151 16.05 6.56 -5.55
C THR A 151 15.29 6.91 -6.82
N VAL A 152 14.26 6.16 -7.19
CA VAL A 152 13.49 6.36 -8.42
C VAL A 152 12.01 6.54 -8.12
N THR A 153 11.40 5.53 -7.48
CA THR A 153 9.94 5.47 -7.36
C THR A 153 9.37 6.51 -6.41
N ILE A 154 9.91 6.62 -5.19
CA ILE A 154 9.46 7.60 -4.20
C ILE A 154 9.68 9.03 -4.70
N PRO A 155 10.85 9.43 -5.25
CA PRO A 155 11.01 10.75 -5.86
C PRO A 155 9.98 11.04 -6.97
N ALA A 156 9.68 10.06 -7.83
CA ALA A 156 8.68 10.22 -8.88
C ALA A 156 7.24 10.36 -8.33
N LEU A 157 6.92 9.67 -7.23
CA LEU A 157 5.66 9.85 -6.51
C LEU A 157 5.59 11.25 -5.89
N LEU A 158 6.64 11.68 -5.19
CA LEU A 158 6.69 12.98 -4.51
C LEU A 158 6.46 14.14 -5.49
N ALA A 159 7.07 14.09 -6.68
CA ALA A 159 6.83 15.09 -7.72
C ALA A 159 5.33 15.22 -8.10
N ARG A 160 4.59 14.09 -8.15
CA ARG A 160 3.14 14.09 -8.44
C ARG A 160 2.31 14.58 -7.25
N LEU A 161 2.74 14.29 -6.02
CA LEU A 161 2.09 14.80 -4.82
C LEU A 161 2.30 16.31 -4.67
N ASP A 162 3.46 16.84 -5.08
CA ASP A 162 3.74 18.27 -5.12
C ASP A 162 2.85 19.02 -6.12
N ASP A 163 2.49 18.38 -7.24
CA ASP A 163 1.52 18.90 -8.20
C ASP A 163 0.11 18.93 -7.59
N ASP A 164 -0.30 17.84 -6.93
CA ASP A 164 -1.66 17.67 -6.40
C ASP A 164 -1.90 18.42 -5.08
N ARG A 165 -0.83 18.77 -4.35
CA ARG A 165 -0.82 19.48 -3.07
C ARG A 165 -1.91 19.00 -2.10
N PRO A 166 -1.84 17.75 -1.61
CA PRO A 166 -2.67 17.33 -0.48
C PRO A 166 -2.21 18.03 0.80
N ASP A 167 -3.14 18.32 1.71
CA ASP A 167 -2.80 18.76 3.08
C ASP A 167 -2.27 17.59 3.91
N PHE A 168 -2.75 16.37 3.63
CA PHE A 168 -2.20 15.14 4.18
C PHE A 168 -2.39 13.95 3.25
N VAL A 169 -1.55 12.94 3.46
CA VAL A 169 -1.67 11.64 2.82
C VAL A 169 -2.13 10.61 3.86
N PHE A 170 -3.17 9.85 3.52
CA PHE A 170 -3.61 8.72 4.31
C PHE A 170 -2.93 7.44 3.79
N LEU A 171 -2.05 6.85 4.61
CA LEU A 171 -1.32 5.62 4.29
C LEU A 171 -2.12 4.40 4.73
N VAL A 172 -2.38 3.47 3.81
CA VAL A 172 -3.17 2.27 4.04
C VAL A 172 -2.30 1.03 3.85
N PRO A 173 -1.83 0.39 4.94
CA PRO A 173 -1.15 -0.89 4.85
C PRO A 173 -2.14 -2.03 4.54
N ALA A 174 -1.65 -3.13 3.98
CA ALA A 174 -2.40 -4.36 3.75
C ALA A 174 -1.64 -5.59 4.30
#